data_AF-X6NCE5-F1
#
_entry.id   AF-X6NCE5-F1
#
_cell.length_a   1.000
_cell.length_b   1.000
_cell.length_c   1.000
_cell.angle_alpha   90.00
_cell.angle_beta   90.00
_cell.angle_gamma   90.00
#
_symmetry.space_group_name_H-M   'P 1'
#
loop_
_entity.id
_entity.type
_entity.pdbx_description
1 polymer ?
#
loop_
_entity_poly.entity_id
_entity_poly.type
_entity_poly.pdbx_seq_one_letter_code
_entity_poly.pdbx_strand_id
1 'polypeptide(L)'
;MRSDKAFELNAFVPRMRVYMNKKNPNVRELLIQWVALLSKTPGVEMLKSLPHVLDGLFEMVEDEKDNITRQTELLLHEFLRDIGESMQMQMQVDLNPMIAILGKQLKPEEEDEEEDDVDDDNDRDDHDPGHDPDHSHDRDRDRDHDNDQKEPNQLKQTKPLLNNKRRRAIALSWLHEFLKLGKFQLREQFPSILVVLLKCIQDADTAIATQGYHVNQELFQLVKTSSATQQPLSDHTV
;
A
#
# COMPACT_ATOMS: atom_id res chain seq x y z
N MET A 1 -48.80 -1.33 5.34
CA MET A 1 -47.38 -0.93 5.20
C MET A 1 -46.53 -2.02 5.82
N ARG A 2 -45.88 -2.88 5.03
CA ARG A 2 -44.88 -3.80 5.57
C ARG A 2 -43.69 -2.94 5.96
N SER A 3 -43.29 -2.96 7.23
CA SER A 3 -41.98 -2.50 7.65
C SER A 3 -40.98 -3.50 7.09
N ASP A 4 -40.51 -3.24 5.86
CA ASP A 4 -39.42 -3.99 5.25
C ASP A 4 -38.18 -3.70 6.07
N LYS A 5 -37.65 -4.74 6.73
CA LYS A 5 -36.44 -4.64 7.55
C LYS A 5 -35.25 -4.43 6.62
N ALA A 6 -34.94 -3.17 6.31
CA ALA A 6 -33.71 -2.81 5.61
C ALA A 6 -32.51 -3.36 6.38
N PHE A 7 -31.49 -3.83 5.65
CA PHE A 7 -30.28 -4.34 6.25
C PHE A 7 -29.52 -3.22 7.00
N GLU A 8 -29.21 -3.43 8.27
CA GLU A 8 -28.53 -2.45 9.12
C GLU A 8 -27.01 -2.47 8.90
N LEU A 9 -26.57 -1.87 7.78
CA LEU A 9 -25.15 -1.81 7.42
C LEU A 9 -24.27 -1.21 8.53
N ASN A 10 -24.76 -0.13 9.17
CA ASN A 10 -24.04 0.58 10.24
C ASN A 10 -23.82 -0.28 11.50
N ALA A 11 -24.68 -1.26 11.75
CA ALA A 11 -24.51 -2.19 12.87
C ALA A 11 -23.64 -3.39 12.47
N PHE A 12 -23.66 -3.77 11.19
CA PHE A 12 -22.95 -4.94 10.67
C PHE A 12 -21.46 -4.67 10.41
N VAL A 13 -21.13 -3.57 9.72
CA VAL A 13 -19.75 -3.26 9.31
C VAL A 13 -18.76 -3.22 10.48
N PRO A 14 -19.07 -2.58 11.64
CA PRO A 14 -18.16 -2.59 12.78
C PRO A 14 -17.83 -4.01 13.28
N ARG A 15 -18.82 -4.92 13.27
CA ARG A 15 -18.62 -6.32 13.69
C ARG A 15 -17.78 -7.11 12.69
N MET A 16 -17.88 -6.78 11.41
CA MET A 16 -17.07 -7.40 10.37
C MET A 16 -15.62 -6.89 10.43
N ARG A 17 -15.44 -5.58 10.65
CA ARG A 17 -14.15 -4.90 10.71
C ARG A 17 -13.18 -5.51 11.71
N VAL A 18 -13.66 -5.91 12.90
CA VAL A 18 -12.78 -6.47 13.95
C VAL A 18 -12.10 -7.79 13.56
N TYR A 19 -12.57 -8.44 12.50
CA TYR A 19 -11.97 -9.68 11.97
C TYR A 19 -11.04 -9.44 10.78
N MET A 20 -11.00 -8.24 10.19
CA MET A 20 -10.24 -8.00 8.96
C MET A 20 -8.72 -8.06 9.16
N ASN A 21 -8.23 -7.88 10.39
CA ASN A 21 -6.82 -8.06 10.73
C ASN A 21 -6.41 -9.52 10.99
N LYS A 22 -7.36 -10.46 11.03
CA LYS A 22 -7.06 -11.88 11.25
C LYS A 22 -6.35 -12.45 10.02
N LYS A 23 -5.26 -13.20 10.23
CA LYS A 23 -4.46 -13.82 9.16
C LYS A 23 -5.01 -15.19 8.70
N ASN A 24 -6.13 -15.66 9.27
CA ASN A 24 -6.75 -16.93 8.88
C ASN A 24 -7.32 -16.82 7.44
N PRO A 25 -6.85 -17.63 6.47
CA PRO A 25 -7.28 -17.52 5.08
C PRO A 25 -8.78 -17.71 4.86
N ASN A 26 -9.40 -18.65 5.58
CA ASN A 26 -10.84 -18.92 5.45
C ASN A 26 -11.68 -17.73 5.95
N VAL A 27 -11.23 -17.07 7.02
CA VAL A 27 -11.88 -15.86 7.53
C VAL A 27 -11.75 -14.73 6.52
N ARG A 28 -10.55 -14.53 5.94
CA ARG A 28 -10.31 -13.48 4.94
C ARG A 28 -11.14 -13.68 3.68
N GLU A 29 -11.18 -14.91 3.14
CA GLU A 29 -12.01 -15.23 1.97
C GLU A 29 -13.50 -14.99 2.25
N LEU A 30 -13.99 -15.39 3.42
CA LEU A 30 -15.37 -15.12 3.84
C LEU A 30 -15.65 -13.60 3.95
N LEU A 31 -14.73 -12.82 4.51
CA LEU A 31 -14.87 -11.37 4.64
C LEU A 31 -14.92 -10.69 3.26
N ILE A 32 -14.08 -11.10 2.32
CA ILE A 32 -14.10 -10.60 0.93
C ILE A 32 -15.46 -10.88 0.29
N GLN A 33 -15.99 -12.10 0.46
CA GLN A 33 -17.31 -12.47 -0.05
C GLN A 33 -18.43 -11.62 0.55
N TRP A 34 -18.42 -11.36 1.86
CA TRP A 34 -19.40 -10.49 2.50
C TRP A 34 -19.31 -9.05 2.01
N VAL A 35 -18.12 -8.49 1.88
CA VAL A 35 -17.94 -7.13 1.35
C VAL A 35 -18.45 -7.05 -0.10
N ALA A 36 -18.14 -8.04 -0.94
CA ALA A 36 -18.60 -8.11 -2.32
C ALA A 36 -20.13 -8.29 -2.44
N LEU A 37 -20.75 -9.06 -1.52
CA LEU A 37 -22.20 -9.18 -1.46
C LEU A 37 -22.85 -7.86 -1.08
N LEU A 38 -22.34 -7.20 -0.04
CA LEU A 38 -22.86 -5.92 0.45
C LEU A 38 -22.74 -4.81 -0.60
N SER A 39 -21.65 -4.76 -1.37
CA SER A 39 -21.49 -3.77 -2.44
C SER A 39 -22.49 -3.95 -3.57
N LYS A 40 -22.98 -5.18 -3.80
CA LYS A 40 -23.94 -5.51 -4.88
C LYS A 40 -25.40 -5.57 -4.38
N THR A 41 -25.65 -5.32 -3.10
CA THR A 41 -27.00 -5.41 -2.51
C THR A 41 -27.78 -4.09 -2.72
N PRO A 42 -28.93 -4.10 -3.42
CA PRO A 42 -29.74 -2.90 -3.60
C PRO A 42 -30.19 -2.30 -2.25
N GLY A 43 -30.07 -0.98 -2.12
CA GLY A 43 -30.42 -0.27 -0.89
C GLY A 43 -29.36 -0.32 0.22
N VAL A 44 -28.23 -1.02 0.00
CA VAL A 44 -27.07 -1.00 0.90
C VAL A 44 -26.05 0.02 0.41
N GLU A 45 -25.78 1.04 1.22
CA GLU A 45 -24.86 2.13 0.86
C GLU A 45 -23.40 1.78 1.18
N MET A 46 -22.86 0.73 0.53
CA MET A 46 -21.52 0.21 0.87
C MET A 46 -20.40 1.24 0.66
N LEU A 47 -20.51 2.14 -0.31
CA LEU A 47 -19.52 3.22 -0.51
C LEU A 47 -19.38 4.15 0.70
N LYS A 48 -20.47 4.41 1.44
CA LYS A 48 -20.41 5.20 2.68
C LYS A 48 -19.67 4.47 3.79
N SER A 49 -19.73 3.14 3.80
CA SER A 49 -19.05 2.29 4.79
C SER A 49 -17.65 1.84 4.39
N LEU A 50 -17.27 2.03 3.12
CA LEU A 50 -15.99 1.61 2.55
C LEU A 50 -14.77 2.11 3.38
N PRO A 51 -14.71 3.36 3.87
CA PRO A 51 -13.57 3.80 4.67
C PRO A 51 -13.32 2.95 5.93
N HIS A 52 -14.36 2.31 6.48
CA HIS A 52 -14.21 1.45 7.66
C HIS A 52 -13.55 0.10 7.36
N VAL A 53 -13.64 -0.38 6.12
CA VAL A 53 -13.12 -1.70 5.72
C VAL A 53 -11.89 -1.61 4.81
N LEU A 54 -11.65 -0.45 4.19
CA LEU A 54 -10.60 -0.26 3.17
C LEU A 54 -9.19 -0.65 3.68
N ASP A 55 -8.81 -0.23 4.89
CA ASP A 55 -7.52 -0.61 5.50
C ASP A 55 -7.39 -2.15 5.62
N GLY A 56 -8.47 -2.82 6.04
CA GLY A 56 -8.51 -4.28 6.13
C GLY A 56 -8.48 -4.99 4.77
N LEU A 57 -8.98 -4.36 3.70
CA LEU A 57 -8.83 -4.89 2.34
C LEU A 57 -7.37 -4.77 1.89
N PHE A 58 -6.68 -3.66 2.15
CA PHE A 58 -5.26 -3.55 1.84
C PHE A 58 -4.41 -4.59 2.59
N GLU A 59 -4.74 -4.91 3.85
CA GLU A 59 -4.12 -6.03 4.58
C GLU A 59 -4.33 -7.41 3.94
N MET A 60 -5.37 -7.58 3.11
CA MET A 60 -5.65 -8.82 2.36
C MET A 60 -4.98 -8.83 0.97
N VAL A 61 -4.58 -7.68 0.44
CA VAL A 61 -3.71 -7.60 -0.76
C VAL A 61 -2.34 -8.21 -0.48
N GLU A 62 -1.89 -8.18 0.77
CA GLU A 62 -0.61 -8.72 1.21
C GLU A 62 -0.71 -10.15 1.76
N ASP A 63 -1.82 -10.85 1.50
CA ASP A 63 -1.99 -12.23 1.93
C ASP A 63 -0.95 -13.17 1.29
N GLU A 64 -0.65 -14.28 1.98
CA GLU A 64 0.21 -15.32 1.45
C GLU A 64 -0.49 -16.16 0.37
N LYS A 65 -1.82 -16.20 0.35
CA LYS A 65 -2.59 -16.95 -0.64
C LYS A 65 -2.93 -16.05 -1.82
N ASP A 66 -2.32 -16.35 -2.98
CA ASP A 66 -2.51 -15.58 -4.21
C ASP A 66 -3.99 -15.44 -4.62
N ASN A 67 -4.83 -16.44 -4.32
CA ASN A 67 -6.27 -16.34 -4.56
C ASN A 67 -6.93 -15.23 -3.73
N ILE A 68 -6.58 -15.10 -2.45
CA ILE A 68 -7.11 -14.05 -1.56
C ILE A 68 -6.64 -12.68 -2.06
N THR A 69 -5.35 -12.55 -2.36
CA THR A 69 -4.79 -11.33 -2.94
C THR A 69 -5.54 -10.93 -4.21
N ARG A 70 -5.68 -11.85 -5.18
CA ARG A 70 -6.33 -11.58 -6.46
C ARG A 70 -7.81 -11.20 -6.31
N GLN A 71 -8.55 -11.90 -5.45
CA GLN A 71 -9.96 -11.57 -5.19
C GLN A 71 -10.09 -10.17 -4.55
N THR A 72 -9.17 -9.84 -3.63
CA THR A 72 -9.14 -8.53 -2.98
C THR A 72 -8.80 -7.41 -3.96
N GLU A 73 -7.81 -7.61 -4.84
CA GLU A 73 -7.46 -6.69 -5.91
C GLU A 73 -8.67 -6.40 -6.80
N LEU A 74 -9.35 -7.45 -7.28
CA LEU A 74 -10.55 -7.32 -8.11
C LEU A 74 -11.63 -6.51 -7.39
N LEU A 75 -11.88 -6.79 -6.12
CA LEU A 75 -12.86 -6.08 -5.31
C LEU A 75 -12.49 -4.59 -5.13
N LEU A 76 -11.22 -4.27 -4.91
CA LEU A 76 -10.73 -2.88 -4.85
C LEU A 76 -10.89 -2.18 -6.21
N HIS A 77 -10.62 -2.86 -7.32
CA HIS A 77 -10.87 -2.32 -8.66
C HIS A 77 -12.35 -2.05 -8.91
N GLU A 78 -13.25 -2.94 -8.47
CA GLU A 78 -14.70 -2.73 -8.53
C GLU A 78 -15.09 -1.47 -7.73
N PHE A 79 -14.64 -1.33 -6.48
CA PHE A 79 -14.94 -0.14 -5.67
C PHE A 79 -14.43 1.16 -6.30
N LEU A 80 -13.22 1.17 -6.87
CA LEU A 80 -12.68 2.38 -7.49
C LEU A 80 -13.53 2.80 -8.71
N ARG A 81 -13.98 1.83 -9.51
CA ARG A 81 -14.92 2.07 -10.62
C ARG A 81 -16.26 2.61 -10.10
N ASP A 82 -16.83 1.98 -9.08
CA ASP A 82 -18.14 2.37 -8.53
C ASP A 82 -18.10 3.78 -7.90
N ILE A 83 -16.96 4.18 -7.29
CA ILE A 83 -16.71 5.57 -6.85
C ILE A 83 -16.73 6.53 -8.06
N GLY A 84 -15.99 6.19 -9.11
CA GLY A 84 -15.94 7.00 -10.34
C GLY A 84 -17.31 7.20 -10.97
N GLU A 85 -18.10 6.12 -11.10
CA GLU A 85 -19.47 6.16 -11.61
C GLU A 85 -20.38 7.01 -10.72
N SER A 86 -20.29 6.85 -9.39
CA SER A 86 -21.06 7.65 -8.42
C SER A 86 -20.75 9.15 -8.55
N MET A 87 -19.47 9.52 -8.62
CA MET A 87 -19.07 10.92 -8.77
C MET A 87 -19.45 11.49 -10.15
N GLN A 88 -19.38 10.70 -11.21
CA GLN A 88 -19.87 11.09 -12.54
C GLN A 88 -21.38 11.36 -12.53
N MET A 89 -22.14 10.57 -11.76
CA MET A 89 -23.57 10.79 -11.49
C MET A 89 -23.85 11.89 -10.46
N GLN A 90 -22.84 12.71 -10.10
CA GLN A 90 -22.94 13.81 -9.13
C GLN A 90 -23.39 13.37 -7.74
N MET A 91 -23.20 12.09 -7.38
CA MET A 91 -23.42 11.61 -6.03
C MET A 91 -22.26 12.04 -5.13
N GLN A 92 -22.57 12.42 -3.90
CA GLN A 92 -21.56 12.78 -2.93
C GLN A 92 -20.84 11.52 -2.44
N VAL A 93 -19.51 11.51 -2.59
CA VAL A 93 -18.62 10.48 -2.04
C VAL A 93 -17.54 11.20 -1.22
N ASP A 94 -17.39 10.83 0.05
CA ASP A 94 -16.36 11.41 0.91
C ASP A 94 -15.02 10.70 0.70
N LEU A 95 -14.13 11.33 -0.08
CA LEU A 95 -12.81 10.78 -0.40
C LEU A 95 -11.79 10.98 0.74
N ASN A 96 -12.00 11.95 1.62
CA ASN A 96 -11.02 12.35 2.63
C ASN A 96 -10.58 11.24 3.58
N PRO A 97 -11.50 10.46 4.21
CA PRO A 97 -11.07 9.37 5.09
C PRO A 97 -10.31 8.28 4.31
N MET A 98 -10.65 8.06 3.04
CA MET A 98 -9.95 7.11 2.19
C MET A 98 -8.55 7.61 1.80
N ILE A 99 -8.37 8.91 1.49
CA ILE A 99 -7.04 9.51 1.24
C ILE A 99 -6.11 9.30 2.43
N ALA A 100 -6.61 9.49 3.66
CA ALA A 100 -5.83 9.23 4.87
C ALA A 100 -5.36 7.76 4.96
N ILE A 101 -6.24 6.82 4.62
CA ILE A 101 -5.91 5.38 4.57
C ILE A 101 -4.88 5.10 3.48
N LEU A 102 -5.04 5.66 2.27
CA LEU A 102 -4.08 5.51 1.17
C LEU A 102 -2.69 6.02 1.56
N GLY A 103 -2.61 7.18 2.23
CA GLY A 103 -1.35 7.72 2.75
C GLY A 103 -0.65 6.77 3.74
N LYS A 104 -1.40 5.99 4.52
CA LYS A 104 -0.85 4.92 5.36
C LYS A 104 -0.31 3.76 4.51
N GLN A 105 -1.07 3.30 3.51
CA GLN A 105 -0.67 2.15 2.66
C GLN A 105 0.54 2.42 1.79
N LEU A 106 0.81 3.69 1.48
CA LEU A 106 1.91 4.14 0.63
C LEU A 106 3.26 4.24 1.33
N LYS A 107 3.30 4.03 2.65
CA LYS A 107 4.57 3.95 3.36
C LYS A 107 5.31 2.67 2.97
N PRO A 108 6.62 2.72 2.68
CA PRO A 108 7.42 1.51 2.68
C PRO A 108 7.35 0.88 4.08
N GLU A 109 7.44 -0.45 4.15
CA GLU A 109 7.78 -1.06 5.42
C GLU A 109 9.27 -0.79 5.61
N GLU A 110 9.60 -0.05 6.67
CA GLU A 110 10.99 0.06 7.11
C GLU A 110 11.40 -1.37 7.45
N GLU A 111 12.47 -1.87 6.80
CA GLU A 111 13.12 -3.09 7.26
C GLU A 111 13.51 -2.78 8.71
N ASP A 112 12.96 -3.49 9.67
CA ASP A 112 13.37 -3.37 11.07
C ASP A 112 14.91 -3.52 11.03
N GLU A 113 15.63 -2.43 11.24
CA GLU A 113 17.05 -2.50 11.55
C GLU A 113 17.08 -3.35 12.81
N GLU A 114 17.42 -4.63 12.69
CA GLU A 114 17.77 -5.43 13.85
C GLU A 114 18.85 -4.61 14.55
N GLU A 115 18.53 -4.00 15.69
CA GLU A 115 19.53 -3.45 16.59
C GLU A 115 20.43 -4.64 16.89
N ASP A 116 21.56 -4.72 16.18
CA ASP A 116 22.66 -5.58 16.57
C ASP A 116 22.99 -5.14 18.00
N ASP A 117 22.48 -5.90 18.98
CA ASP A 117 22.94 -5.87 20.35
C ASP A 117 24.43 -6.20 20.26
N VAL A 118 25.25 -5.16 20.10
CA VAL A 118 26.68 -5.23 20.30
C VAL A 118 26.84 -5.54 21.77
N ASP A 119 26.91 -6.84 22.08
CA ASP A 119 27.46 -7.35 23.33
C ASP A 119 28.91 -6.82 23.41
N ASP A 120 29.04 -5.58 23.88
CA ASP A 120 30.27 -4.98 24.37
C ASP A 120 30.59 -5.60 25.74
N ASP A 121 30.81 -6.92 25.75
CA ASP A 121 31.53 -7.59 26.81
C ASP A 121 33.01 -7.61 26.44
N ASN A 122 33.56 -6.41 26.37
CA ASN A 122 34.97 -6.17 26.54
C ASN A 122 35.30 -6.36 28.03
N ASP A 123 35.62 -7.59 28.45
CA ASP A 123 36.41 -7.83 29.66
C ASP A 123 36.85 -9.30 29.78
N ARG A 124 38.08 -9.59 29.32
CA ARG A 124 39.23 -10.00 30.16
C ARG A 124 40.19 -10.92 29.43
N ASP A 125 41.32 -10.33 29.08
CA ASP A 125 42.62 -10.98 29.09
C ASP A 125 42.79 -11.79 30.38
N ASP A 126 43.07 -13.08 30.26
CA ASP A 126 44.00 -13.77 31.14
C ASP A 126 44.76 -14.85 30.35
N HIS A 127 46.08 -14.67 30.34
CA HIS A 127 47.11 -15.53 29.76
C HIS A 127 47.06 -16.98 30.28
N ASP A 128 47.33 -17.95 29.40
CA ASP A 128 48.29 -19.03 29.72
C ASP A 128 49.07 -19.48 28.47
N PRO A 129 50.39 -19.25 28.39
CA PRO A 129 51.25 -19.68 27.30
C PRO A 129 51.85 -21.07 27.62
N GLY A 130 51.33 -22.12 26.99
CA GLY A 130 51.90 -23.45 27.20
C GLY A 130 51.33 -24.60 26.38
N HIS A 131 51.46 -24.58 25.05
CA HIS A 131 51.57 -25.85 24.33
C HIS A 131 52.40 -25.73 23.05
N ASP A 132 53.46 -26.53 23.02
CA ASP A 132 54.45 -26.61 21.94
C ASP A 132 53.87 -27.16 20.62
N PRO A 133 54.51 -26.84 19.48
CA PRO A 133 54.05 -27.21 18.16
C PRO A 133 54.73 -28.49 17.68
N ASP A 134 53.96 -29.57 17.51
CA ASP A 134 54.34 -30.62 16.57
C ASP A 134 53.10 -31.35 16.06
N HIS A 135 52.74 -31.09 14.80
CA HIS A 135 52.49 -32.18 13.86
C HIS A 135 52.41 -31.62 12.45
N SER A 136 53.51 -31.83 11.73
CA SER A 136 53.53 -31.92 10.29
C SER A 136 52.55 -33.01 9.84
N HIS A 137 51.52 -32.62 9.08
CA HIS A 137 50.84 -33.52 8.16
C HIS A 137 50.52 -32.75 6.88
N ASP A 138 51.45 -32.90 5.94
CA ASP A 138 51.19 -32.75 4.51
C ASP A 138 49.89 -33.47 4.15
N ARG A 139 48.92 -32.70 3.65
CA ARG A 139 47.92 -33.20 2.70
C ARG A 139 47.70 -32.15 1.64
N ASP A 140 48.56 -32.23 0.63
CA ASP A 140 48.14 -32.03 -0.75
C ASP A 140 46.82 -32.78 -0.98
N ARG A 141 45.80 -32.05 -1.44
CA ARG A 141 44.70 -32.56 -2.27
C ARG A 141 43.87 -31.40 -2.79
N ASP A 142 44.14 -31.11 -4.06
CA ASP A 142 43.15 -30.87 -5.11
C ASP A 142 42.25 -29.64 -4.93
N ARG A 143 42.75 -28.53 -5.50
CA ARG A 143 41.91 -27.51 -6.12
C ARG A 143 41.13 -28.15 -7.27
N ASP A 144 40.00 -28.75 -6.96
CA ASP A 144 38.91 -28.81 -7.91
C ASP A 144 38.12 -27.50 -7.75
N HIS A 145 38.46 -26.59 -8.64
CA HIS A 145 37.75 -25.34 -8.87
C HIS A 145 36.40 -25.73 -9.48
N ASP A 146 35.46 -26.17 -8.64
CA ASP A 146 34.06 -26.20 -9.01
C ASP A 146 33.68 -24.75 -9.30
N ASN A 147 33.66 -24.45 -10.59
CA ASN A 147 33.10 -23.27 -11.19
C ASN A 147 31.59 -23.31 -10.89
N ASP A 148 31.24 -22.98 -9.65
CA ASP A 148 29.93 -22.50 -9.26
C ASP A 148 29.71 -21.25 -10.10
N GLN A 149 29.11 -21.49 -11.26
CA GLN A 149 28.44 -20.49 -12.05
C GLN A 149 27.36 -19.91 -11.12
N LYS A 150 27.73 -18.93 -10.29
CA LYS A 150 26.79 -18.04 -9.62
C LYS A 150 25.99 -17.42 -10.75
N GLU A 151 24.83 -18.01 -11.02
CA GLU A 151 23.82 -17.38 -11.87
C GLU A 151 23.70 -15.93 -11.41
N PRO A 152 23.74 -14.96 -12.33
CA PRO A 152 23.59 -13.57 -11.94
C PRO A 152 22.22 -13.46 -11.29
N ASN A 153 22.24 -13.14 -9.99
CA ASN A 153 21.09 -12.98 -9.13
C ASN A 153 20.28 -11.77 -9.61
N GLN A 154 19.57 -11.92 -10.73
CA GLN A 154 18.58 -10.95 -11.19
C GLN A 154 17.41 -11.05 -10.21
N LEU A 155 17.45 -10.19 -9.19
CA LEU A 155 16.41 -9.87 -8.20
C LEU A 155 15.17 -10.78 -8.26
N LYS A 156 15.25 -11.97 -7.64
CA LYS A 156 14.03 -12.66 -7.20
C LYS A 156 13.50 -11.86 -6.01
N GLN A 157 12.64 -10.87 -6.26
CA GLN A 157 11.97 -10.13 -5.20
C GLN A 157 11.31 -11.13 -4.25
N THR A 158 11.60 -11.03 -2.95
CA THR A 158 10.97 -11.89 -1.95
C THR A 158 9.46 -11.64 -1.93
N LYS A 159 8.67 -12.65 -1.58
CA LYS A 159 7.20 -12.53 -1.54
C LYS A 159 6.72 -11.36 -0.67
N PRO A 160 7.32 -11.06 0.51
CA PRO A 160 6.99 -9.85 1.27
C PRO A 160 7.25 -8.55 0.50
N LEU A 161 8.43 -8.40 -0.14
CA LEU A 161 8.75 -7.23 -0.95
C LEU A 161 7.76 -7.05 -2.12
N LEU A 162 7.38 -8.16 -2.78
CA LEU A 162 6.39 -8.13 -3.85
C LEU A 162 4.99 -7.73 -3.35
N ASN A 163 4.58 -8.25 -2.18
CA ASN A 163 3.30 -7.91 -1.56
C ASN A 163 3.25 -6.42 -1.18
N ASN A 164 4.31 -5.92 -0.57
CA ASN A 164 4.46 -4.51 -0.21
C ASN A 164 4.41 -3.61 -1.46
N LYS A 165 5.18 -3.94 -2.51
CA LYS A 165 5.12 -3.26 -3.80
C LYS A 165 3.70 -3.23 -4.36
N ARG A 166 3.00 -4.37 -4.37
CA ARG A 166 1.62 -4.48 -4.87
C ARG A 166 0.66 -3.58 -4.09
N ARG A 167 0.70 -3.62 -2.76
CA ARG A 167 -0.11 -2.74 -1.90
C ARG A 167 0.08 -1.27 -2.28
N ARG A 168 1.34 -0.82 -2.34
CA ARG A 168 1.69 0.57 -2.69
C ARG A 168 1.24 0.96 -4.10
N ALA A 169 1.40 0.07 -5.09
CA ALA A 169 0.97 0.32 -6.46
C ALA A 169 -0.55 0.50 -6.58
N ILE A 170 -1.34 -0.33 -5.87
CA ILE A 170 -2.80 -0.20 -5.85
C ILE A 170 -3.20 1.10 -5.15
N ALA A 171 -2.57 1.43 -4.02
CA ALA A 171 -2.84 2.67 -3.30
C ALA A 171 -2.51 3.93 -4.13
N LEU A 172 -1.40 3.93 -4.89
CA LEU A 172 -1.04 5.02 -5.82
C LEU A 172 -2.07 5.15 -6.94
N SER A 173 -2.58 4.03 -7.45
CA SER A 173 -3.61 4.02 -8.50
C SER A 173 -4.91 4.66 -8.00
N TRP A 174 -5.33 4.34 -6.78
CA TRP A 174 -6.47 4.98 -6.14
C TRP A 174 -6.26 6.47 -5.92
N LEU A 175 -5.08 6.87 -5.40
CA LEU A 175 -4.76 8.28 -5.15
C LEU A 175 -4.77 9.09 -6.45
N HIS A 176 -4.26 8.51 -7.54
CA HIS A 176 -4.29 9.13 -8.86
C HIS A 176 -5.72 9.35 -9.36
N GLU A 177 -6.57 8.33 -9.29
CA GLU A 177 -7.97 8.47 -9.70
C GLU A 177 -8.74 9.45 -8.81
N PHE A 178 -8.44 9.51 -7.51
CA PHE A 178 -9.05 10.51 -6.62
C PHE A 178 -8.66 11.94 -7.00
N LEU A 179 -7.41 12.20 -7.38
CA LEU A 179 -7.01 13.51 -7.90
C LEU A 179 -7.77 13.87 -9.18
N LYS A 180 -7.90 12.91 -10.12
CA LYS A 180 -8.64 13.12 -11.38
C LYS A 180 -10.14 13.38 -11.17
N LEU A 181 -10.76 12.64 -10.26
CA LEU A 181 -12.20 12.72 -9.98
C LEU A 181 -12.54 13.91 -9.07
N GLY A 182 -11.85 14.04 -7.93
CA GLY A 182 -12.09 15.07 -6.91
C GLY A 182 -11.57 16.45 -7.31
N LYS A 183 -10.49 16.52 -8.08
CA LYS A 183 -9.90 17.79 -8.56
C LYS A 183 -9.75 18.80 -7.43
N PHE A 184 -10.34 19.99 -7.58
CA PHE A 184 -10.29 21.09 -6.60
C PHE A 184 -11.05 20.82 -5.30
N GLN A 185 -11.92 19.81 -5.24
CA GLN A 185 -12.57 19.42 -4.00
C GLN A 185 -11.55 18.88 -2.98
N LEU A 186 -10.39 18.41 -3.47
CA LEU A 186 -9.30 17.88 -2.67
C LEU A 186 -8.23 18.92 -2.30
N ARG A 187 -8.50 20.22 -2.51
CA ARG A 187 -7.50 21.28 -2.31
C ARG A 187 -6.92 21.32 -0.90
N GLU A 188 -7.72 20.96 0.10
CA GLU A 188 -7.30 20.93 1.50
C GLU A 188 -6.38 19.72 1.78
N GLN A 189 -6.46 18.68 0.95
CA GLN A 189 -5.67 17.46 1.03
C GLN A 189 -4.38 17.57 0.22
N PHE A 190 -4.28 18.47 -0.76
CA PHE A 190 -3.10 18.63 -1.63
C PHE A 190 -1.77 18.68 -0.87
N PRO A 191 -1.60 19.42 0.25
CA PRO A 191 -0.34 19.42 0.98
C PRO A 191 0.03 18.03 1.53
N SER A 192 -0.95 17.32 2.10
CA SER A 192 -0.73 15.96 2.62
C SER A 192 -0.41 14.95 1.52
N ILE A 193 -1.09 15.07 0.38
CA ILE A 193 -0.85 14.24 -0.80
C ILE A 193 0.56 14.49 -1.35
N LEU A 194 0.98 15.75 -1.45
CA LEU A 194 2.33 16.10 -1.92
C LEU A 194 3.41 15.45 -1.04
N VAL A 195 3.28 15.51 0.29
CA VAL A 195 4.25 14.88 1.20
C VAL A 195 4.35 13.37 0.96
N VAL A 196 3.22 12.69 0.73
CA VAL A 196 3.21 11.27 0.41
C VAL A 196 3.90 11.00 -0.93
N LEU A 197 3.59 11.78 -1.97
CA LEU A 197 4.17 11.60 -3.31
C LEU A 197 5.68 11.85 -3.34
N LEU A 198 6.18 12.82 -2.57
CA LEU A 198 7.62 13.07 -2.44
C LEU A 198 8.36 11.86 -1.89
N LYS A 199 7.77 11.16 -0.91
CA LYS A 199 8.32 9.89 -0.40
C LYS A 199 8.27 8.79 -1.44
N CYS A 200 7.17 8.65 -2.16
CA CYS A 200 7.05 7.65 -3.24
C CYS A 200 8.08 7.87 -4.35
N ILE A 201 8.39 9.12 -4.73
CA ILE A 201 9.38 9.42 -5.78
C ILE A 201 10.81 9.02 -5.33
N GLN A 202 11.06 8.97 -4.03
CA GLN A 202 12.33 8.53 -3.43
C GLN A 202 12.36 7.01 -3.15
N ASP A 203 11.31 6.27 -3.50
CA ASP A 203 11.19 4.85 -3.23
C ASP A 203 12.24 4.02 -3.98
N ALA A 204 12.79 3.00 -3.31
CA ALA A 204 13.78 2.09 -3.89
C ALA A 204 13.20 1.23 -5.03
N ASP A 205 11.88 0.94 -5.00
CA ASP A 205 11.21 0.29 -6.11
C ASP A 205 10.90 1.31 -7.22
N THR A 206 11.61 1.17 -8.34
CA THR A 206 11.53 2.12 -9.46
C THR A 206 10.15 2.21 -10.09
N ALA A 207 9.30 1.17 -9.98
CA ALA A 207 7.92 1.24 -10.47
C ALA A 207 7.06 2.13 -9.57
N ILE A 208 7.25 2.04 -8.26
CA ILE A 208 6.58 2.93 -7.29
C ILE A 208 7.06 4.38 -7.47
N ALA A 209 8.36 4.59 -7.63
CA ALA A 209 8.93 5.91 -7.90
C ALA A 209 8.38 6.54 -9.19
N THR A 210 8.35 5.77 -10.28
CA THR A 210 7.81 6.23 -11.57
C THR A 210 6.33 6.56 -11.44
N GLN A 211 5.53 5.69 -10.82
CA GLN A 211 4.12 5.92 -10.64
C GLN A 211 3.87 7.14 -9.74
N GLY A 212 4.60 7.30 -8.64
CA GLY A 212 4.53 8.47 -7.76
C GLY A 212 4.82 9.78 -8.49
N TYR A 213 5.81 9.77 -9.39
CA TYR A 213 6.09 10.92 -10.25
C TYR A 213 4.90 11.25 -11.18
N HIS A 214 4.29 10.25 -11.80
CA HIS A 214 3.12 10.44 -12.66
C HIS A 214 1.94 11.04 -11.88
N VAL A 215 1.65 10.52 -10.68
CA VAL A 215 0.58 11.07 -9.82
C VAL A 215 0.89 12.52 -9.41
N ASN A 216 2.17 12.83 -9.16
CA ASN A 216 2.59 14.21 -8.86
C ASN A 216 2.41 15.15 -10.06
N GLN A 217 2.57 14.68 -11.30
CA GLN A 217 2.26 15.48 -12.49
C GLN A 217 0.78 15.86 -12.53
N GLU A 218 -0.14 14.95 -12.19
CA GLU A 218 -1.57 15.26 -12.11
C GLU A 218 -1.85 16.33 -11.05
N LEU A 219 -1.31 16.17 -9.83
CA LEU A 219 -1.42 17.18 -8.77
C LEU A 219 -0.88 18.53 -9.22
N PHE A 220 0.28 18.56 -9.89
CA PHE A 220 0.88 19.77 -10.42
C PHE A 220 -0.02 20.46 -11.44
N GLN A 221 -0.65 19.72 -12.37
CA GLN A 221 -1.59 20.29 -13.34
C GLN A 221 -2.82 20.88 -12.65
N LEU A 222 -3.35 20.21 -11.62
CA LEU A 222 -4.47 20.73 -10.83
C LEU A 222 -4.08 22.06 -10.15
N VAL A 223 -2.91 22.13 -9.51
CA VAL A 223 -2.46 23.39 -8.88
C VAL A 223 -2.24 24.48 -9.93
N LYS A 224 -1.60 24.17 -11.06
CA LYS A 224 -1.37 25.16 -12.14
C LYS A 224 -2.69 25.72 -12.68
N THR A 225 -3.65 24.86 -12.97
CA THR A 225 -4.97 25.30 -13.48
C THR A 225 -5.75 26.12 -12.46
N SER A 226 -5.59 25.88 -11.14
CA SER A 226 -6.21 26.73 -10.11
C SER A 226 -5.70 28.17 -10.12
N SER A 227 -4.40 28.36 -10.39
CA SER A 227 -3.77 29.69 -10.39
C SER A 227 -4.17 30.53 -11.61
N ALA A 228 -4.51 29.90 -12.73
CA ALA A 228 -4.91 30.59 -13.97
C ALA A 228 -6.34 31.18 -13.90
N THR A 229 -7.22 30.64 -13.06
CA THR A 229 -8.59 31.14 -12.90
C THR A 229 -8.68 32.41 -12.02
N GLN A 230 -7.58 32.84 -11.40
CA GLN A 230 -7.53 34.01 -10.50
C GLN A 230 -6.99 35.31 -11.16
N GLN A 231 -6.68 35.34 -12.46
CA GLN A 231 -6.40 36.61 -13.16
C GLN A 231 -7.71 37.27 -13.62
N PRO A 232 -8.10 38.45 -13.10
CA PRO A 232 -9.25 39.18 -13.62
C PRO A 232 -8.88 39.82 -14.95
N LEU A 233 -9.84 39.82 -15.89
CA LEU A 233 -9.85 40.66 -17.07
C LEU A 233 -9.63 42.12 -16.64
N SER A 234 -8.41 42.64 -16.82
CA SER A 234 -8.22 44.09 -16.90
C SER A 234 -8.59 44.52 -18.32
N ASP A 235 -9.88 44.83 -18.49
CA ASP A 235 -10.32 45.76 -19.51
C ASP A 235 -9.56 47.07 -19.30
N HIS A 236 -8.65 47.38 -20.23
CA HIS A 236 -8.29 48.77 -20.50
C HIS A 236 -8.61 49.06 -21.95
N THR A 237 -9.88 49.39 -22.16
CA THR A 237 -10.27 50.37 -23.16
C THR A 237 -9.76 51.73 -22.68
N VAL A 238 -8.76 52.29 -23.36
CA VAL A 238 -8.65 53.72 -23.67
C VAL A 238 -7.99 53.85 -25.03
#